data_AF-A0A5K0XXX7-F1
#
_entry.id   AF-A0A5K0XXX7-F1
#
_cell.length_a   1.000
_cell.length_b   1.000
_cell.length_c   1.000
_cell.angle_alpha   90.00
_cell.angle_beta   90.00
_cell.angle_gamma   90.00
#
_symmetry.space_group_name_H-M   'P 1'
#
loop_
_entity.id
_entity.type
_entity.pdbx_description
1 polymer ?
#
loop_
_entity_poly.entity_id
_entity_poly.type
_entity_poly.pdbx_seq_one_letter_code
_entity_poly.pdbx_strand_id
1 'polypeptide(L)'
;MPPPHPSSSFSFWPHTSFFILLVLFPHFASSKFVIEPCTSSDSCSSLLSYLLPSDLKLSEIASRFQIKVPEILGANSYDPSTPQTQIVPINSLLKIPISCPCVNGIRQSVSTTYTVQPIDSLDSIAAGFGRLVSADQIRNLNGIGSGQPLAIGTQLKIPLPCTCFNNIDNGVPSVYLSYVARSGDSLSSIADTYGSTVADLISVNQLGTQDIQPGDILAVPIP
;
A
#
# COMPACT_ATOMS: atom_id res chain seq x y z
N MET A 1 80.99 15.46 37.98
CA MET A 1 79.51 15.30 37.99
C MET A 1 78.93 16.67 38.20
N PRO A 2 78.50 17.32 37.11
CA PRO A 2 77.09 17.21 36.69
C PRO A 2 76.95 16.95 35.17
N PRO A 3 75.93 16.21 34.71
CA PRO A 3 75.66 16.04 33.28
C PRO A 3 74.97 17.28 32.68
N PRO A 4 75.21 17.58 31.39
CA PRO A 4 74.67 18.74 30.69
C PRO A 4 73.22 18.53 30.22
N HIS A 5 72.49 19.64 30.13
CA HIS A 5 71.12 19.75 29.62
C HIS A 5 70.96 19.17 28.19
N PRO A 6 69.88 18.40 27.92
CA PRO A 6 69.44 18.13 26.56
C PRO A 6 68.40 19.15 26.08
N SER A 7 68.63 19.59 24.85
CA SER A 7 67.80 20.41 23.97
C SER A 7 66.42 19.81 23.67
N SER A 8 65.40 20.67 23.64
CA SER A 8 64.03 20.36 23.26
C SER A 8 63.87 20.12 21.75
N SER A 9 63.48 18.92 21.35
CA SER A 9 62.99 18.60 20.01
C SER A 9 61.48 18.38 20.06
N PHE A 10 60.71 19.27 19.40
CA PHE A 10 59.26 19.14 19.22
C PHE A 10 58.94 18.04 18.21
N SER A 11 58.21 17.02 18.63
CA SER A 11 57.64 15.99 17.76
C SER A 11 56.20 16.36 17.38
N PHE A 12 55.98 16.65 16.09
CA PHE A 12 54.66 16.76 15.48
C PHE A 12 54.04 15.35 15.33
N TRP A 13 52.86 15.14 15.90
CA TRP A 13 52.00 13.99 15.59
C TRP A 13 50.90 14.43 14.61
N PRO A 14 50.67 13.74 13.48
CA PRO A 14 49.55 14.04 12.62
C PRO A 14 48.25 13.49 13.24
N HIS A 15 47.28 14.36 13.47
CA HIS A 15 45.90 13.97 13.78
C HIS A 15 45.26 13.35 12.53
N THR A 16 45.00 12.05 12.57
CA THR A 16 44.08 11.40 11.64
C THR A 16 42.65 11.68 12.10
N SER A 17 41.97 12.64 11.47
CA SER A 17 40.53 12.84 11.61
C SER A 17 39.79 11.62 11.08
N PHE A 18 39.15 10.87 11.98
CA PHE A 18 38.26 9.76 11.66
C PHE A 18 36.90 10.34 11.27
N PHE A 19 36.64 10.52 9.96
CA PHE A 19 35.31 10.85 9.45
C PHE A 19 34.41 9.63 9.61
N ILE A 20 33.54 9.62 10.62
CA ILE A 20 32.47 8.64 10.75
C ILE A 20 31.43 8.97 9.68
N LEU A 21 31.46 8.22 8.57
CA LEU A 21 30.42 8.25 7.56
C LEU A 21 29.15 7.63 8.17
N LEU A 22 28.19 8.48 8.56
CA LEU A 22 26.91 8.05 9.09
C LEU A 22 26.09 7.44 7.94
N VAL A 23 26.23 6.13 7.73
CA VAL A 23 25.44 5.38 6.75
C VAL A 23 24.00 5.34 7.28
N LEU A 24 23.15 6.21 6.73
CA LEU A 24 21.70 6.13 6.89
C LEU A 24 21.23 4.85 6.20
N PHE A 25 21.15 3.75 6.95
CA PHE A 25 20.45 2.57 6.47
C PHE A 25 18.98 2.95 6.26
N PRO A 26 18.43 2.80 5.04
CA PRO A 26 17.01 2.98 4.84
C PRO A 26 16.31 1.96 5.74
N HIS A 27 15.52 2.45 6.69
CA HIS A 27 14.65 1.58 7.47
C HIS A 27 13.64 1.02 6.48
N PHE A 28 13.79 -0.26 6.14
CA PHE A 28 12.74 -1.01 5.46
C PHE A 28 11.59 -1.14 6.46
N ALA A 29 10.69 -0.16 6.45
CA ALA A 29 9.45 -0.24 7.21
C ALA A 29 8.64 -1.40 6.62
N SER A 30 8.47 -2.46 7.40
CA SER A 30 7.56 -3.56 7.05
C SER A 30 6.15 -3.02 7.18
N SER A 31 5.48 -2.79 6.05
CA SER A 31 4.06 -2.40 6.04
C SER A 31 3.23 -3.47 6.73
N LYS A 32 2.49 -3.08 7.77
CA LYS A 32 1.48 -3.94 8.40
C LYS A 32 0.26 -4.00 7.49
N PHE A 33 -0.37 -5.17 7.39
CA PHE A 33 -1.68 -5.29 6.78
C PHE A 33 -2.51 -6.37 7.46
N VAL A 34 -3.83 -6.22 7.44
CA VAL A 34 -4.76 -7.18 8.03
C VAL A 34 -5.00 -8.33 7.07
N ILE A 35 -4.92 -9.55 7.58
CA ILE A 35 -5.29 -10.76 6.86
C ILE A 35 -6.57 -11.30 7.49
N GLU A 36 -7.65 -11.34 6.73
CA GLU A 36 -8.88 -12.05 7.12
C GLU A 36 -8.79 -13.50 6.63
N PRO A 37 -8.66 -14.50 7.53
CA PRO A 37 -8.72 -15.90 7.15
C PRO A 37 -10.14 -16.29 6.76
N CYS A 38 -10.26 -17.24 5.83
CA CYS A 38 -11.56 -17.71 5.35
C CYS A 38 -11.50 -19.21 5.03
N THR A 39 -12.66 -19.88 5.15
CA THR A 39 -12.80 -21.32 4.86
C THR A 39 -13.92 -21.61 3.87
N SER A 40 -14.83 -20.66 3.66
CA SER A 40 -15.95 -20.74 2.73
C SER A 40 -15.53 -20.31 1.33
N SER A 41 -16.15 -20.86 0.30
CA SER A 41 -15.94 -20.46 -1.10
C SER A 41 -16.76 -19.22 -1.49
N ASP A 42 -17.22 -18.44 -0.52
CA ASP A 42 -18.06 -17.27 -0.73
C ASP A 42 -17.22 -16.05 -1.12
N SER A 43 -17.90 -15.01 -1.57
CA SER A 43 -17.32 -13.71 -1.89
C SER A 43 -18.18 -12.59 -1.32
N CYS A 44 -17.53 -11.53 -0.88
CA CYS A 44 -18.17 -10.34 -0.34
C CYS A 44 -17.74 -9.09 -1.11
N SER A 45 -18.46 -7.99 -0.89
CA SER A 45 -18.10 -6.69 -1.46
C SER A 45 -17.10 -5.99 -0.54
N SER A 46 -16.07 -5.41 -1.14
CA SER A 46 -15.03 -4.63 -0.45
C SER A 46 -14.61 -3.45 -1.33
N LEU A 47 -13.93 -2.48 -0.74
CA LEU A 47 -13.44 -1.29 -1.42
C LEU A 47 -11.91 -1.20 -1.30
N LEU A 48 -11.28 -0.60 -2.30
CA LEU A 48 -9.90 -0.13 -2.23
C LEU A 48 -9.87 1.39 -2.20
N SER A 49 -8.98 1.98 -1.41
CA SER A 49 -8.65 3.40 -1.48
C SER A 49 -7.48 3.60 -2.44
N TYR A 50 -7.79 3.83 -3.72
CA TYR A 50 -6.79 3.98 -4.76
C TYR A 50 -6.27 5.42 -4.82
N LEU A 51 -5.02 5.61 -4.41
CA LEU A 51 -4.28 6.85 -4.60
C LEU A 51 -3.73 6.90 -6.03
N LEU A 52 -4.17 7.90 -6.79
CA LEU A 52 -3.76 8.03 -8.19
C LEU A 52 -2.27 8.41 -8.31
N PRO A 53 -1.44 7.61 -8.99
CA PRO A 53 -0.02 7.88 -9.17
C PRO A 53 0.26 8.94 -10.26
N SER A 54 -0.73 9.25 -11.08
CA SER A 54 -0.68 10.27 -12.14
C SER A 54 -2.09 10.74 -12.47
N ASP A 55 -2.21 11.79 -13.28
CA ASP A 55 -3.47 12.15 -13.92
C ASP A 55 -3.92 10.98 -14.81
N LEU A 56 -5.17 10.53 -14.63
CA LEU A 56 -5.73 9.39 -15.35
C LEU A 56 -7.18 9.66 -15.73
N LYS A 57 -7.62 9.12 -16.86
CA LYS A 57 -9.05 9.11 -17.21
C LYS A 57 -9.79 8.07 -16.38
N LEU A 58 -11.06 8.31 -16.10
CA LEU A 58 -11.92 7.31 -15.45
C LEU A 58 -11.93 5.97 -16.19
N SER A 59 -11.91 5.97 -17.53
CA SER A 59 -11.81 4.75 -18.35
C SER A 59 -10.48 4.00 -18.17
N GLU A 60 -9.37 4.70 -17.97
CA GLU A 60 -8.05 4.10 -17.73
C GLU A 60 -8.00 3.45 -16.34
N ILE A 61 -8.58 4.11 -15.33
CA ILE A 61 -8.71 3.56 -13.98
C ILE A 61 -9.61 2.31 -13.99
N ALA A 62 -10.78 2.40 -14.64
CA ALA A 62 -11.71 1.28 -14.79
C ALA A 62 -11.04 0.08 -15.50
N SER A 63 -10.31 0.32 -16.58
CA SER A 63 -9.54 -0.70 -17.30
C SER A 63 -8.46 -1.35 -16.41
N ARG A 64 -7.73 -0.54 -15.62
CA ARG A 64 -6.67 -1.03 -14.71
C ARG A 64 -7.20 -2.01 -13.66
N PHE A 65 -8.38 -1.75 -13.10
CA PHE A 65 -9.00 -2.62 -12.10
C PHE A 65 -9.94 -3.67 -12.70
N GLN A 66 -10.16 -3.63 -14.02
CA GLN A 66 -11.06 -4.52 -14.76
C GLN A 66 -12.52 -4.43 -14.28
N ILE A 67 -12.98 -3.21 -13.99
CA ILE A 67 -14.36 -2.87 -13.59
C ILE A 67 -14.96 -1.84 -14.55
N LYS A 68 -16.24 -1.51 -14.40
CA LYS A 68 -16.91 -0.50 -15.26
C LYS A 68 -16.87 0.89 -14.62
N VAL A 69 -16.79 1.93 -15.46
CA VAL A 69 -16.80 3.33 -14.99
C VAL A 69 -18.00 3.66 -14.08
N PRO A 70 -19.25 3.23 -14.36
CA PRO A 70 -20.37 3.49 -13.46
C PRO A 70 -20.19 2.93 -12.04
N GLU A 71 -19.42 1.86 -11.86
CA GLU A 71 -19.12 1.30 -10.53
C GLU A 71 -18.21 2.23 -9.74
N ILE A 72 -17.22 2.84 -10.40
CA ILE A 72 -16.36 3.88 -9.81
C ILE A 72 -17.18 5.12 -9.47
N LEU A 73 -18.04 5.58 -10.40
CA LEU A 73 -18.88 6.76 -10.18
C LEU A 73 -19.80 6.56 -8.97
N GLY A 74 -20.47 5.40 -8.88
CA GLY A 74 -21.34 5.05 -7.77
C GLY A 74 -20.61 4.98 -6.43
N ALA A 75 -19.43 4.35 -6.39
CA ALA A 75 -18.63 4.25 -5.17
C ALA A 75 -18.09 5.60 -4.66
N ASN A 76 -17.96 6.59 -5.53
CA ASN A 76 -17.40 7.92 -5.22
C ASN A 76 -18.44 9.05 -5.24
N SER A 77 -19.73 8.72 -5.33
CA SER A 77 -20.82 9.69 -5.37
C SER A 77 -20.67 10.74 -6.50
N TYR A 78 -20.08 10.35 -7.63
CA TYR A 78 -20.04 11.19 -8.82
C TYR A 78 -21.34 11.10 -9.61
N ASP A 79 -21.62 12.13 -10.41
CA ASP A 79 -22.78 12.15 -11.32
C ASP A 79 -22.70 10.96 -12.30
N PRO A 80 -23.75 10.12 -12.42
CA PRO A 80 -23.78 9.00 -13.37
C PRO A 80 -23.56 9.39 -14.84
N SER A 81 -23.79 10.66 -15.20
CA SER A 81 -23.56 11.22 -16.53
C SER A 81 -22.12 11.68 -16.79
N THR A 82 -21.25 11.59 -15.78
CA THR A 82 -19.83 11.97 -15.89
C THR A 82 -19.16 11.24 -17.06
N PRO A 83 -18.49 11.96 -17.99
CA PRO A 83 -17.84 11.33 -19.13
C PRO A 83 -16.74 10.35 -18.71
N GLN A 84 -16.64 9.21 -19.39
CA GLN A 84 -15.57 8.23 -19.13
C GLN A 84 -14.16 8.78 -19.41
N THR A 85 -14.07 9.83 -20.21
CA THR A 85 -12.82 10.56 -20.52
C THR A 85 -12.48 11.64 -19.49
N GLN A 86 -13.30 11.83 -18.46
CA GLN A 86 -13.01 12.76 -17.37
C GLN A 86 -11.66 12.41 -16.74
N ILE A 87 -10.80 13.42 -16.64
CA ILE A 87 -9.49 13.29 -16.00
C ILE A 87 -9.68 13.46 -14.49
N VAL A 88 -9.12 12.53 -13.73
CA VAL A 88 -8.98 12.60 -12.29
C VAL A 88 -7.52 12.94 -12.00
N PRO A 89 -7.23 14.01 -11.24
CA PRO A 89 -5.87 14.46 -11.03
C PRO A 89 -5.07 13.52 -10.11
N ILE A 90 -3.76 13.52 -10.29
CA ILE A 90 -2.78 12.84 -9.43
C ILE A 90 -3.05 13.10 -7.94
N ASN A 91 -2.75 12.12 -7.09
CA ASN A 91 -2.97 12.13 -5.64
C ASN A 91 -4.44 12.21 -5.20
N SER A 92 -5.40 12.15 -6.12
CA SER A 92 -6.80 11.89 -5.76
C SER A 92 -6.94 10.50 -5.14
N LEU A 93 -7.83 10.37 -4.16
CA LEU A 93 -8.25 9.09 -3.60
C LEU A 93 -9.59 8.70 -4.20
N LEU A 94 -9.66 7.53 -4.82
CA LEU A 94 -10.91 6.94 -5.32
C LEU A 94 -11.21 5.64 -4.60
N LYS A 95 -12.47 5.46 -4.21
CA LYS A 95 -13.04 4.17 -3.78
C LYS A 95 -13.24 3.30 -5.01
N ILE A 96 -12.57 2.14 -5.04
CA ILE A 96 -12.67 1.18 -6.15
C ILE A 96 -13.37 -0.07 -5.61
N PRO A 97 -14.58 -0.40 -6.10
CA PRO A 97 -15.28 -1.61 -5.68
C PRO A 97 -14.58 -2.85 -6.24
N ILE A 98 -14.43 -3.86 -5.39
CA ILE A 98 -13.82 -5.14 -5.74
C ILE A 98 -14.63 -6.29 -5.13
N SER A 99 -14.58 -7.44 -5.79
CA SER A 99 -15.01 -8.70 -5.18
C SER A 99 -13.89 -9.23 -4.28
N CYS A 100 -14.27 -9.69 -3.09
CA CYS A 100 -13.35 -10.24 -2.10
C CYS A 100 -13.63 -11.74 -1.85
N PRO A 101 -13.20 -12.62 -2.77
CA PRO A 101 -13.36 -14.05 -2.60
C PRO A 101 -12.37 -14.62 -1.57
N CYS A 102 -12.66 -15.83 -1.09
CA CYS A 102 -11.70 -16.62 -0.36
C CYS A 102 -10.73 -17.33 -1.31
N VAL A 103 -9.43 -17.03 -1.22
CA VAL A 103 -8.40 -17.61 -2.08
C VAL A 103 -7.27 -18.13 -1.19
N ASN A 104 -6.97 -19.42 -1.28
CA ASN A 104 -5.91 -20.06 -0.48
C ASN A 104 -6.06 -19.84 1.05
N GLY A 105 -7.31 -19.80 1.54
CA GLY A 105 -7.61 -19.65 2.97
C GLY A 105 -7.54 -18.21 3.50
N ILE A 106 -7.33 -17.22 2.63
CA ILE A 106 -7.33 -15.79 2.98
C ILE A 106 -8.25 -15.01 2.04
N ARG A 107 -8.83 -13.93 2.54
CA ARG A 107 -9.56 -12.97 1.71
C ARG A 107 -8.58 -12.16 0.88
N GLN A 108 -8.70 -12.27 -0.45
CA GLN A 108 -7.85 -11.55 -1.38
C GLN A 108 -8.51 -11.44 -2.75
N SER A 109 -8.45 -10.26 -3.36
CA SER A 109 -8.90 -10.09 -4.72
C SER A 109 -7.77 -10.46 -5.69
N VAL A 110 -8.07 -11.43 -6.57
CA VAL A 110 -7.14 -11.95 -7.59
C VAL A 110 -7.73 -11.90 -9.00
N SER A 111 -8.84 -11.16 -9.18
CA SER A 111 -9.49 -11.00 -10.47
C SER A 111 -8.73 -10.03 -11.37
N THR A 112 -8.03 -9.05 -10.79
CA THR A 112 -7.27 -8.05 -11.53
C THR A 112 -5.99 -8.65 -12.10
N THR A 113 -5.79 -8.47 -13.41
CA THR A 113 -4.58 -8.85 -14.13
C THR A 113 -3.92 -7.65 -14.80
N TYR A 114 -2.61 -7.72 -14.97
CA TYR A 114 -1.80 -6.67 -15.59
C TYR A 114 -0.85 -7.26 -16.63
N THR A 115 -0.81 -6.68 -17.82
CA THR A 115 0.12 -7.09 -18.87
C THR A 115 1.39 -6.26 -18.78
N VAL A 116 2.53 -6.91 -18.54
CA VAL A 116 3.85 -6.27 -18.42
C VAL A 116 4.17 -5.45 -19.68
N GLN A 117 4.47 -4.18 -19.49
CA GLN A 117 4.87 -3.21 -20.50
C GLN A 117 6.39 -3.06 -20.56
N PRO A 118 6.94 -2.42 -21.62
CA PRO A 118 8.36 -2.09 -21.67
C PRO A 118 8.79 -1.26 -20.46
N ILE A 119 9.94 -1.60 -19.88
CA ILE A 119 10.58 -0.89 -18.74
C ILE A 119 9.88 -1.14 -17.38
N ASP A 120 8.84 -1.96 -17.34
CA ASP A 120 8.21 -2.31 -16.07
C ASP A 120 9.13 -3.10 -15.12
N SER A 121 8.96 -2.80 -13.84
CA SER A 121 9.44 -3.58 -12.71
C SER A 121 8.26 -3.93 -11.81
N LEU A 122 8.40 -4.94 -10.95
CA LEU A 122 7.34 -5.28 -9.99
C LEU A 122 7.03 -4.11 -9.04
N ASP A 123 8.03 -3.29 -8.72
CA ASP A 123 7.87 -2.10 -7.87
C ASP A 123 7.11 -0.98 -8.60
N SER A 124 7.45 -0.70 -9.87
CA SER A 124 6.71 0.29 -10.67
C SER A 124 5.26 -0.13 -10.92
N ILE A 125 5.02 -1.44 -11.11
CA ILE A 125 3.66 -1.99 -11.23
C ILE A 125 2.90 -1.79 -9.90
N ALA A 126 3.49 -2.18 -8.77
CA ALA A 126 2.91 -1.98 -7.44
C ALA A 126 2.58 -0.49 -7.15
N ALA A 127 3.49 0.42 -7.49
CA ALA A 127 3.25 1.86 -7.40
C ALA A 127 2.11 2.33 -8.32
N GLY A 128 1.99 1.75 -9.52
CA GLY A 128 0.88 1.97 -10.44
C GLY A 128 -0.49 1.53 -9.92
N PHE A 129 -0.53 0.66 -8.90
CA PHE A 129 -1.74 0.28 -8.15
C PHE A 129 -1.86 1.03 -6.82
N GLY A 130 -1.23 2.21 -6.70
CA GLY A 130 -1.33 3.05 -5.51
C GLY A 130 -0.69 2.44 -4.26
N ARG A 131 0.25 1.50 -4.45
CA ARG A 131 0.91 0.71 -3.38
C ARG A 131 -0.06 -0.09 -2.50
N LEU A 132 -1.25 -0.41 -3.02
CA LEU A 132 -2.18 -1.35 -2.39
C LEU A 132 -1.62 -2.78 -2.35
N VAL A 133 -0.61 -3.08 -3.17
CA VAL A 133 0.08 -4.36 -3.21
C VAL A 133 1.58 -4.11 -3.29
N SER A 134 2.40 -5.02 -2.74
CA SER A 134 3.85 -4.95 -2.84
C SER A 134 4.40 -5.74 -4.03
N ALA A 135 5.61 -5.38 -4.46
CA ALA A 135 6.34 -6.12 -5.49
C ALA A 135 6.51 -7.61 -5.12
N ASP A 136 6.73 -7.91 -3.83
CA ASP A 136 6.89 -9.28 -3.32
C ASP A 136 5.58 -10.05 -3.36
N GLN A 137 4.44 -9.42 -3.05
CA GLN A 137 3.13 -10.07 -3.17
C GLN A 137 2.81 -10.42 -4.62
N ILE A 138 3.07 -9.50 -5.57
CA ILE A 138 2.93 -9.79 -7.00
C ILE A 138 3.87 -10.93 -7.39
N ARG A 139 5.13 -10.88 -6.97
CA ARG A 139 6.14 -11.92 -7.27
C ARG A 139 5.66 -13.30 -6.82
N ASN A 140 5.27 -13.40 -5.55
CA ASN A 140 4.92 -14.66 -4.90
C ASN A 140 3.66 -15.27 -5.51
N LEU A 141 2.62 -14.46 -5.77
CA LEU A 141 1.38 -14.97 -6.39
C LEU A 141 1.62 -15.50 -7.81
N ASN A 142 2.55 -14.90 -8.55
CA ASN A 142 2.85 -15.27 -9.93
C ASN A 142 4.01 -16.26 -10.07
N GLY A 143 4.57 -16.76 -8.96
CA GLY A 143 5.66 -17.75 -8.98
C GLY A 143 6.95 -17.25 -9.64
N ILE A 144 7.22 -15.94 -9.58
CA ILE A 144 8.39 -15.33 -10.22
C ILE A 144 9.61 -15.47 -9.29
N GLY A 145 10.74 -15.93 -9.81
CA GLY A 145 11.97 -16.04 -9.02
C GLY A 145 12.51 -14.69 -8.54
N SER A 146 13.18 -14.65 -7.40
CA SER A 146 13.90 -13.43 -6.96
C SER A 146 14.98 -13.06 -7.99
N GLY A 147 14.97 -11.81 -8.46
CA GLY A 147 15.89 -11.32 -9.48
C GLY A 147 15.57 -11.77 -10.92
N GLN A 148 14.50 -12.52 -11.14
CA GLN A 148 14.06 -12.88 -12.49
C GLN A 148 13.52 -11.64 -13.22
N PRO A 149 13.98 -11.34 -14.45
CA PRO A 149 13.46 -10.21 -15.22
C PRO A 149 12.01 -10.47 -15.64
N LEU A 150 11.21 -9.40 -15.70
CA LEU A 150 9.85 -9.47 -16.22
C LEU A 150 9.88 -9.48 -17.75
N ALA A 151 9.23 -10.48 -18.36
CA ALA A 151 9.07 -10.53 -19.80
C ALA A 151 7.87 -9.68 -20.24
N ILE A 152 8.09 -8.80 -21.22
CA ILE A 152 7.05 -7.95 -21.83
C ILE A 152 5.92 -8.83 -22.38
N GLY A 153 4.67 -8.40 -22.18
CA GLY A 153 3.48 -9.13 -22.61
C GLY A 153 3.03 -10.24 -21.64
N THR A 154 3.81 -10.54 -20.60
CA THR A 154 3.38 -11.49 -19.56
C THR A 154 2.18 -10.93 -18.80
N GLN A 155 1.16 -11.75 -18.59
CA GLN A 155 0.02 -11.39 -17.75
C GLN A 155 0.30 -11.79 -16.30
N LEU A 156 0.29 -10.80 -15.40
CA LEU A 156 0.45 -10.97 -13.96
C LEU A 156 -0.90 -10.88 -13.26
N LYS A 157 -1.17 -11.76 -12.31
CA LYS A 157 -2.24 -11.60 -11.33
C LYS A 157 -1.83 -10.57 -10.30
N ILE A 158 -2.72 -9.64 -9.98
CA ILE A 158 -2.45 -8.58 -9.00
C ILE A 158 -3.24 -8.89 -7.72
N PRO A 159 -2.55 -9.33 -6.64
CA PRO A 159 -3.18 -9.66 -5.35
C PRO A 159 -3.61 -8.39 -4.59
N LEU A 160 -4.80 -7.87 -4.86
CA LEU A 160 -5.30 -6.69 -4.17
C LEU A 160 -5.84 -7.09 -2.78
N PRO A 161 -5.48 -6.36 -1.71
CA PRO A 161 -5.93 -6.66 -0.36
C PRO A 161 -7.42 -6.40 -0.26
N CYS A 162 -8.12 -7.23 0.50
CA CYS A 162 -9.52 -7.00 0.81
C CYS A 162 -9.88 -7.71 2.10
N THR A 163 -10.83 -7.13 2.82
CA THR A 163 -11.51 -7.73 3.95
C THR A 163 -13.00 -7.41 3.83
N CYS A 164 -13.82 -8.14 4.56
CA CYS A 164 -15.23 -7.83 4.67
C CYS A 164 -15.84 -8.21 6.02
N PHE A 165 -15.32 -9.17 6.77
CA PHE A 165 -15.85 -9.56 8.08
C PHE A 165 -17.40 -9.73 8.07
N ASN A 166 -17.93 -10.43 7.06
CA ASN A 166 -19.38 -10.59 6.79
C ASN A 166 -20.16 -9.28 6.58
N ASN A 167 -19.47 -8.20 6.20
CA ASN A 167 -20.00 -6.86 5.99
C ASN A 167 -20.78 -6.31 7.19
N ILE A 168 -20.29 -6.61 8.39
CA ILE A 168 -20.84 -6.12 9.66
C ILE A 168 -19.69 -5.62 10.52
N ASP A 169 -19.87 -4.47 11.16
CA ASP A 169 -19.01 -3.98 12.24
C ASP A 169 -19.89 -3.60 13.43
N ASN A 170 -19.59 -4.14 14.62
CA ASN A 170 -20.39 -3.94 15.85
C ASN A 170 -21.93 -4.10 15.69
N GLY A 171 -22.37 -4.99 14.80
CA GLY A 171 -23.79 -5.25 14.54
C GLY A 171 -24.46 -4.28 13.56
N VAL A 172 -23.70 -3.36 12.95
CA VAL A 172 -24.14 -2.43 11.91
C VAL A 172 -23.63 -2.93 10.56
N PRO A 173 -24.42 -2.87 9.48
CA PRO A 173 -23.92 -3.12 8.13
C PRO A 173 -22.71 -2.24 7.82
N SER A 174 -21.66 -2.81 7.25
CA SER A 174 -20.45 -2.06 6.92
C SER A 174 -19.73 -2.63 5.71
N VAL A 175 -19.16 -1.74 4.91
CA VAL A 175 -18.27 -2.12 3.80
C VAL A 175 -16.86 -1.74 4.20
N TYR A 176 -15.93 -2.67 4.05
CA TYR A 176 -14.54 -2.45 4.44
C TYR A 176 -13.74 -1.88 3.28
N LEU A 177 -12.93 -0.86 3.57
CA LEU A 177 -12.04 -0.19 2.65
C LEU A 177 -10.58 -0.52 3.01
N SER A 178 -9.82 -1.07 2.06
CA SER A 178 -8.37 -1.21 2.21
C SER A 178 -7.69 0.13 1.91
N TYR A 179 -7.08 0.73 2.92
CA TYR A 179 -6.49 2.08 2.89
C TYR A 179 -4.98 2.03 3.17
N VAL A 180 -4.16 2.60 2.29
CA VAL A 180 -2.72 2.73 2.52
C VAL A 180 -2.46 4.01 3.31
N ALA A 181 -1.98 3.89 4.54
CA ALA A 181 -1.61 5.00 5.40
C ALA A 181 -0.53 5.88 4.75
N ARG A 182 -0.72 7.20 4.80
CA ARG A 182 0.17 8.19 4.21
C ARG A 182 0.92 8.95 5.29
N SER A 183 1.97 9.65 4.88
CA SER A 183 2.69 10.56 5.77
C SER A 183 1.75 11.64 6.29
N GLY A 184 1.63 11.74 7.62
CA GLY A 184 0.76 12.70 8.29
C GLY A 184 -0.64 12.17 8.63
N ASP A 185 -1.00 10.96 8.21
CA ASP A 185 -2.24 10.33 8.65
C ASP A 185 -2.15 9.91 10.14
N SER A 186 -3.27 10.03 10.85
CA SER A 186 -3.50 9.40 12.15
C SER A 186 -4.76 8.54 12.10
N LEU A 187 -4.93 7.61 13.05
CA LEU A 187 -6.18 6.85 13.15
C LEU A 187 -7.39 7.78 13.31
N SER A 188 -7.24 8.91 14.02
CA SER A 188 -8.33 9.87 14.19
C SER A 188 -8.70 10.54 12.87
N SER A 189 -7.72 11.01 12.08
CA SER A 189 -8.02 11.67 10.79
C SER A 189 -8.63 10.71 9.77
N ILE A 190 -8.20 9.44 9.80
CA ILE A 190 -8.78 8.38 8.95
C ILE A 190 -10.21 8.08 9.38
N ALA A 191 -10.45 7.88 10.68
CA ALA A 191 -11.78 7.63 11.23
C ALA A 191 -12.77 8.74 10.86
N ASP A 192 -12.38 10.00 11.08
CA ASP A 192 -13.19 11.18 10.74
C ASP A 192 -13.52 11.23 9.23
N THR A 193 -12.55 10.91 8.37
CA THR A 193 -12.72 10.95 6.91
C THR A 193 -13.73 9.92 6.41
N TYR A 194 -13.77 8.74 7.03
CA TYR A 194 -14.58 7.61 6.56
C TYR A 194 -15.81 7.32 7.43
N GLY A 195 -16.08 8.14 8.46
CA GLY A 195 -17.20 7.93 9.37
C GLY A 195 -17.05 6.69 10.26
N SER A 196 -15.80 6.30 10.53
CA SER A 196 -15.45 5.19 11.43
C SER A 196 -15.09 5.73 12.82
N THR A 197 -14.64 4.86 13.73
CA THR A 197 -14.07 5.27 15.02
C THR A 197 -12.65 4.75 15.18
N VAL A 198 -11.84 5.45 15.99
CA VAL A 198 -10.49 4.97 16.34
C VAL A 198 -10.56 3.59 17.01
N ALA A 199 -11.59 3.32 17.81
CA ALA A 199 -11.78 2.03 18.45
C ALA A 199 -12.02 0.90 17.44
N ASP A 200 -12.85 1.15 16.43
CA ASP A 200 -13.14 0.18 15.36
C ASP A 200 -11.90 -0.07 14.51
N LEU A 201 -11.17 0.99 14.15
CA LEU A 201 -9.90 0.87 13.44
C LEU A 201 -8.89 0.02 14.21
N ILE A 202 -8.73 0.24 15.52
CA ILE A 202 -7.83 -0.57 16.36
C ILE A 202 -8.28 -2.03 16.39
N SER A 203 -9.58 -2.27 16.61
CA SER A 203 -10.17 -3.60 16.76
C SER A 203 -10.02 -4.42 15.48
N VAL A 204 -10.51 -3.90 14.35
CA VAL A 204 -10.50 -4.57 13.04
C VAL A 204 -9.06 -4.83 12.58
N ASN A 205 -8.15 -3.89 12.84
CA ASN A 205 -6.76 -4.01 12.40
C ASN A 205 -5.83 -4.71 13.40
N GLN A 206 -6.38 -5.18 14.53
CA GLN A 206 -5.62 -5.83 15.60
C GLN A 206 -4.40 -5.00 16.03
N LEU A 207 -4.56 -3.67 16.08
CA LEU A 207 -3.46 -2.77 16.41
C LEU A 207 -3.22 -2.79 17.92
N GLY A 208 -1.98 -3.07 18.33
CA GLY A 208 -1.59 -2.98 19.74
C GLY A 208 -1.42 -1.54 20.24
N THR A 209 -1.30 -0.57 19.33
CA THR A 209 -1.06 0.85 19.58
C THR A 209 -1.82 1.69 18.56
N GLN A 210 -1.98 2.99 18.81
CA GLN A 210 -2.54 3.92 17.81
C GLN A 210 -1.54 4.33 16.73
N ASP A 211 -0.27 3.96 16.90
CA ASP A 211 0.80 4.29 15.97
C ASP A 211 0.68 3.47 14.67
N ILE A 212 0.41 4.18 13.58
CA ILE A 212 0.45 3.68 12.21
C ILE A 212 1.64 4.27 11.48
N GLN A 213 2.21 3.53 10.52
CA GLN A 213 3.32 3.98 9.70
C GLN A 213 2.88 4.21 8.26
N PRO A 214 3.49 5.17 7.54
CA PRO A 214 3.26 5.31 6.11
C PRO A 214 3.53 3.99 5.37
N GLY A 215 2.56 3.56 4.58
CA GLY A 215 2.58 2.28 3.87
C GLY A 215 1.85 1.14 4.57
N ASP A 216 1.45 1.29 5.84
CA ASP A 216 0.54 0.32 6.47
C ASP A 216 -0.79 0.27 5.71
N ILE A 217 -1.33 -0.92 5.48
CA ILE A 217 -2.62 -1.13 4.82
C ILE A 217 -3.65 -1.46 5.88
N LEU A 218 -4.57 -0.53 6.11
CA LEU A 218 -5.63 -0.64 7.10
C LEU A 218 -6.94 -1.09 6.45
N ALA A 219 -7.66 -1.98 7.10
CA ALA A 219 -9.06 -2.25 6.87
C ALA A 219 -9.89 -1.20 7.63
N VAL A 220 -10.59 -0.33 6.90
CA VAL A 220 -11.43 0.74 7.45
C VAL A 220 -12.90 0.34 7.29
N PRO A 221 -13.64 0.06 8.37
CA PRO A 221 -15.09 -0.17 8.27
C PRO A 221 -15.80 1.15 7.95
N ILE A 222 -16.62 1.13 6.91
CA ILE A 222 -17.49 2.23 6.49
C ILE A 222 -18.94 1.81 6.75
N PRO A 223 -19.63 2.43 7.72
CA PRO A 223 -21.04 2.15 8.04
C PRO A 223 -22.02 2.46 6.90
#